data_AF-F2UQ76-F1
#
_entry.id   AF-F2UQ76-F1
#
_cell.length_a   1.000
_cell.length_b   1.000
_cell.length_c   1.000
_cell.angle_alpha   90.00
_cell.angle_beta   90.00
_cell.angle_gamma   90.00
#
_symmetry.space_group_name_H-M   'P 1'
#
loop_
_entity.id
_entity.type
_entity.pdbx_description
1 polymer ?
#
loop_
_entity_poly.entity_id
_entity_poly.type
_entity_poly.pdbx_seq_one_letter_code
_entity_poly.pdbx_strand_id
1 'polypeptide(L)'
;MSKFMELADAPTKEKELYQPSNHARKGAHVASLAEYEKMYRESIENPEAFWTRIAEQFHWEKKWDEFHSWNYDREQGPVKISWFKGGLTNICYNVLDRHVEAGRGDRVAFFWEGNEVADQATVTYAQLLDRVKRTANVLKSLGVKKSDTVAIYQPMIVDLVVAMLACARIGAVHSIVFGGFSAEALADRIIDAKSNVVFTADGSFRGSKFVDLKSLTDEALAICSKRGFSVEHCIVSRNVREKRPTEMQWHNGRDKWFDELEAQASADCAPEWVDAEHELFLLYTSGSTGRPKGVVHTHGGYMVWTATTHKYTFDYHDDDVSGVQLRSVMLCGCLCARRDADGYYWITGRIDDVINVSGHRLGTAELESALAQHEAVVEAAVVGYPHEIKGEGIYCYVVLNPGFEFGPQLVKELKQHVRQHIGPFAQPDLIQYAPGLPKTRSGKVMRRILRKIASKEESSLGDTSTLADPSVVDAIIENRVH
;
A
#
# COMPACT_ATOMS: atom_id res chain seq x y z
N MET A 1 10.70 19.00 39.37
CA MET A 1 10.58 17.86 38.42
C MET A 1 9.41 17.01 38.90
N SER A 2 8.28 16.84 38.23
CA SER A 2 7.88 17.15 36.87
C SER A 2 6.36 17.42 36.86
N LYS A 3 5.96 18.67 36.59
CA LYS A 3 4.61 18.99 36.09
C LYS A 3 4.63 18.70 34.60
N PHE A 4 4.34 17.47 34.21
CA PHE A 4 3.87 17.19 32.85
C PHE A 4 2.35 17.33 32.89
N MET A 5 1.88 18.41 32.27
CA MET A 5 0.48 18.74 32.04
C MET A 5 -0.28 17.53 31.48
N GLU A 6 -1.36 17.19 32.18
CA GLU A 6 -2.49 16.44 31.66
C GLU A 6 -2.95 17.11 30.36
N LEU A 7 -2.73 16.43 29.23
CA LEU A 7 -3.37 16.75 27.97
C LEU A 7 -4.83 16.31 28.08
N ALA A 8 -5.70 17.29 28.32
CA ALA A 8 -7.15 17.30 28.17
C ALA A 8 -7.84 15.93 28.05
N ASP A 9 -8.46 15.50 29.15
CA ASP A 9 -9.50 14.48 29.15
C ASP A 9 -10.61 14.88 28.17
N ALA A 10 -10.70 14.16 27.05
CA ALA A 10 -11.94 14.09 26.31
C ALA A 10 -13.02 13.52 27.25
N PRO A 11 -14.26 14.04 27.25
CA PRO A 11 -15.28 13.64 28.20
C PRO A 11 -15.47 12.13 28.16
N THR A 12 -15.22 11.48 29.29
CA THR A 12 -15.45 10.07 29.55
C THR A 12 -16.94 9.79 29.41
N LYS A 13 -17.41 9.49 28.19
CA LYS A 13 -18.48 8.52 28.04
C LYS A 13 -17.97 7.25 28.72
N GLU A 14 -18.72 6.71 29.67
CA GLU A 14 -18.43 5.40 30.25
C GLU A 14 -18.04 4.44 29.12
N LYS A 15 -16.86 3.82 29.25
CA LYS A 15 -16.36 2.86 28.27
C LYS A 15 -17.35 1.70 28.23
N GLU A 16 -18.26 1.71 27.27
CA GLU A 16 -19.16 0.58 27.05
C GLU A 16 -18.34 -0.56 26.43
N LEU A 17 -17.97 -1.54 27.26
CA LEU A 17 -17.28 -2.73 26.78
C LEU A 17 -18.30 -3.66 26.10
N TYR A 18 -18.24 -3.71 24.77
CA TYR A 18 -19.09 -4.61 24.00
C TYR A 18 -18.58 -6.05 24.08
N GLN A 19 -19.31 -6.88 24.80
CA GLN A 19 -19.04 -8.31 24.87
C GLN A 19 -19.47 -8.99 23.55
N PRO A 20 -18.68 -9.93 23.02
CA PRO A 20 -19.11 -10.72 21.86
C PRO A 20 -20.44 -11.40 22.15
N SER A 21 -21.38 -11.33 21.21
CA SER A 21 -22.68 -11.98 21.35
C SER A 21 -22.53 -13.49 21.47
N ASN A 22 -23.53 -14.17 22.06
CA ASN A 22 -23.52 -15.65 22.14
C ASN A 22 -23.41 -16.31 20.76
N HIS A 23 -23.96 -15.67 19.73
CA HIS A 23 -23.83 -16.13 18.35
C HIS A 23 -22.37 -16.05 17.87
N ALA A 24 -21.70 -14.90 18.07
CA ALA A 24 -20.31 -14.72 17.66
C ALA A 24 -19.32 -15.61 18.43
N ARG A 25 -19.65 -16.04 19.66
CA ARG A 25 -18.79 -16.96 20.44
C ARG A 25 -18.96 -18.42 20.03
N LYS A 26 -20.12 -18.80 19.50
CA LYS A 26 -20.45 -20.20 19.25
C LYS A 26 -19.71 -20.69 18.01
N GLY A 27 -18.74 -21.57 18.21
CA GLY A 27 -17.95 -22.16 17.12
C GLY A 27 -16.74 -21.31 16.71
N ALA A 28 -16.48 -20.18 17.39
CA ALA A 28 -15.32 -19.36 17.11
C ALA A 28 -14.01 -20.10 17.36
N HIS A 29 -12.97 -19.80 16.57
CA HIS A 29 -11.63 -20.36 16.77
C HIS A 29 -11.03 -19.95 18.12
N VAL A 30 -11.44 -18.79 18.65
CA VAL A 30 -11.08 -18.27 19.98
C VAL A 30 -12.35 -17.71 20.64
N ALA A 31 -12.91 -18.44 21.60
CA ALA A 31 -14.24 -18.14 22.14
C ALA A 31 -14.22 -17.20 23.36
N SER A 32 -13.04 -16.93 23.92
CA SER A 32 -12.91 -16.06 25.11
C SER A 32 -11.57 -15.31 25.18
N LEU A 33 -11.55 -14.25 25.98
CA LEU A 33 -10.32 -13.50 26.26
C LEU A 33 -9.25 -14.38 26.94
N ALA A 34 -9.65 -15.30 27.82
CA ALA A 34 -8.72 -16.22 28.49
C ALA A 34 -8.04 -17.18 27.50
N GLU A 35 -8.78 -17.66 26.49
CA GLU A 35 -8.21 -18.46 25.40
C GLU A 35 -7.24 -17.65 24.54
N TYR A 36 -7.63 -16.42 24.17
CA TYR A 36 -6.75 -15.49 23.48
C TYR A 36 -5.45 -15.25 24.26
N GLU A 37 -5.55 -14.94 25.56
CA GLU A 37 -4.39 -14.67 26.41
C GLU A 37 -3.47 -15.88 26.52
N LYS A 38 -4.04 -17.09 26.60
CA LYS A 38 -3.26 -18.34 26.59
C LYS A 38 -2.50 -18.50 25.28
N MET A 39 -3.17 -18.34 24.14
CA MET A 39 -2.54 -18.44 22.82
C MET A 39 -1.49 -17.36 22.60
N TYR A 40 -1.80 -16.12 22.96
CA TYR A 40 -0.89 -14.98 22.86
C TYR A 40 0.36 -15.21 23.72
N ARG A 41 0.19 -15.65 24.97
CA ARG A 41 1.32 -15.99 25.86
C ARG A 41 2.21 -17.07 25.26
N GLU A 42 1.61 -18.15 24.73
CA GLU A 42 2.37 -19.20 24.07
C GLU A 42 3.16 -18.68 22.86
N SER A 43 2.57 -17.79 22.05
CA SER A 43 3.24 -17.21 20.89
C SER A 43 4.48 -16.37 21.23
N ILE A 44 4.55 -15.84 22.45
CA ILE A 44 5.67 -15.03 22.96
C ILE A 44 6.68 -15.89 23.72
N GLU A 45 6.22 -16.79 24.60
CA GLU A 45 7.07 -17.61 25.47
C GLU A 45 7.67 -18.82 24.73
N ASN A 46 6.96 -19.38 23.76
CA ASN A 46 7.41 -20.51 22.95
C ASN A 46 7.05 -20.32 21.46
N PRO A 47 7.64 -19.30 20.80
CA PRO A 47 7.30 -18.91 19.43
C PRO A 47 7.54 -20.05 18.44
N GLU A 48 8.62 -20.83 18.61
CA GLU A 48 8.96 -21.92 17.69
C GLU A 48 7.91 -23.02 17.67
N ALA A 49 7.50 -23.52 18.83
CA ALA A 49 6.45 -24.54 18.88
C ALA A 49 5.12 -23.99 18.38
N PHE A 50 4.76 -22.76 18.78
CA PHE A 50 3.50 -22.13 18.38
C PHE A 50 3.40 -21.97 16.85
N TRP A 51 4.38 -21.32 16.24
CA TRP A 51 4.38 -21.04 14.81
C TRP A 51 4.66 -22.27 13.95
N THR A 52 5.44 -23.24 14.44
CA THR A 52 5.64 -24.51 13.74
C THR A 52 4.31 -25.25 13.55
N ARG A 53 3.50 -25.38 14.60
CA ARG A 53 2.17 -26.03 14.50
C ARG A 53 1.21 -25.33 13.53
N ILE A 54 1.34 -24.02 13.39
CA ILE A 54 0.55 -23.24 12.42
C ILE A 54 1.11 -23.46 11.01
N ALA A 55 2.42 -23.30 10.83
CA ALA A 55 3.09 -23.43 9.54
C ALA A 55 2.95 -24.84 8.94
N GLU A 56 2.84 -25.89 9.76
CA GLU A 56 2.58 -27.27 9.33
C GLU A 56 1.19 -27.50 8.71
N GLN A 57 0.26 -26.55 8.86
CA GLN A 57 -1.05 -26.59 8.16
C GLN A 57 -0.93 -26.15 6.69
N PHE A 58 0.23 -25.63 6.28
CA PHE A 58 0.53 -25.23 4.92
C PHE A 58 1.33 -26.32 4.22
N HIS A 59 1.29 -26.31 2.89
CA HIS A 59 2.12 -27.18 2.09
C HIS A 59 3.54 -26.63 1.98
N TRP A 60 4.50 -27.49 2.29
CA TRP A 60 5.94 -27.28 2.16
C TRP A 60 6.50 -28.47 1.38
N GLU A 61 7.11 -28.21 0.24
CA GLU A 61 7.82 -29.22 -0.55
C GLU A 61 9.02 -29.77 0.26
N LYS A 62 9.64 -28.89 1.04
CA LYS A 62 10.66 -29.23 2.04
C LYS A 62 10.41 -28.41 3.30
N LYS A 63 10.40 -29.05 4.47
CA LYS A 63 10.39 -28.32 5.75
C LYS A 63 11.67 -27.51 5.93
N TRP A 64 11.55 -26.42 6.66
CA TRP A 64 12.63 -25.48 6.92
C TRP A 64 13.75 -26.07 7.77
N ASP A 65 14.95 -25.52 7.57
CA ASP A 65 16.15 -25.90 8.33
C ASP A 65 16.30 -25.01 9.58
N GLU A 66 15.85 -23.76 9.51
CA GLU A 66 15.96 -22.75 10.57
C GLU A 66 14.61 -22.03 10.76
N PHE A 67 14.06 -22.06 11.98
CA PHE A 67 12.75 -21.50 12.28
C PHE A 67 12.72 -19.95 12.23
N HIS A 68 13.62 -19.27 12.95
CA HIS A 68 13.75 -17.81 12.85
C HIS A 68 15.18 -17.35 13.16
N SER A 69 15.58 -16.24 12.54
CA SER A 69 16.82 -15.52 12.87
C SER A 69 16.64 -14.04 12.55
N TRP A 70 17.14 -13.17 13.43
CA TRP A 70 17.04 -11.74 13.25
C TRP A 70 18.27 -11.01 13.79
N ASN A 71 18.55 -9.84 13.22
CA ASN A 71 19.43 -8.83 13.77
C ASN A 71 18.78 -7.45 13.51
N TYR A 72 18.47 -6.72 14.58
CA TYR A 72 18.01 -5.33 14.51
C TYR A 72 19.12 -4.34 14.90
N ASP A 73 20.21 -4.85 15.46
CA ASP A 73 21.34 -4.05 15.91
C ASP A 73 22.33 -3.85 14.76
N ARG A 74 22.38 -2.61 14.27
CA ARG A 74 23.25 -2.21 13.16
C ARG A 74 24.73 -2.20 13.54
N GLU A 75 25.05 -2.18 14.83
CA GLU A 75 26.43 -2.30 15.31
C GLU A 75 26.92 -3.76 15.25
N GLN A 76 26.02 -4.72 15.38
CA GLN A 76 26.32 -6.16 15.34
C GLN A 76 26.26 -6.77 13.93
N GLY A 77 25.90 -5.98 12.92
CA GLY A 77 25.87 -6.42 11.52
C GLY A 77 24.73 -5.78 10.72
N PRO A 78 24.50 -6.25 9.47
CA PRO A 78 23.35 -5.81 8.69
C PRO A 78 22.05 -6.21 9.36
N VAL A 79 21.00 -5.38 9.19
CA VAL A 79 19.66 -5.75 9.61
C VAL A 79 19.24 -6.99 8.84
N LYS A 80 18.81 -8.03 9.55
CA LYS A 80 18.37 -9.31 8.98
C LYS A 80 17.12 -9.75 9.71
N ILE A 81 16.17 -10.31 8.98
CA ILE A 81 15.00 -11.00 9.53
C ILE A 81 14.75 -12.18 8.59
N SER A 82 14.62 -13.38 9.13
CA SER A 82 14.26 -14.57 8.35
C SER A 82 13.41 -15.52 9.17
N TRP A 83 12.43 -16.14 8.52
CA TRP A 83 11.49 -17.11 9.08
C TRP A 83 11.38 -18.33 8.18
N PHE A 84 11.44 -19.53 8.74
CA PHE A 84 11.33 -20.80 8.02
C PHE A 84 12.39 -20.97 6.91
N LYS A 85 13.59 -20.45 7.12
CA LYS A 85 14.67 -20.44 6.13
C LYS A 85 15.06 -21.88 5.75
N GLY A 86 15.32 -22.10 4.47
CA GLY A 86 15.62 -23.43 3.91
C GLY A 86 14.37 -24.27 3.63
N GLY A 87 13.18 -23.78 4.00
CA GLY A 87 11.90 -24.39 3.68
C GLY A 87 11.51 -24.05 2.25
N LEU A 88 11.10 -25.05 1.48
CA LEU A 88 10.65 -24.85 0.10
C LEU A 88 9.12 -24.83 0.06
N THR A 89 8.56 -23.77 -0.52
CA THR A 89 7.12 -23.59 -0.66
C THR A 89 6.78 -22.84 -1.95
N ASN A 90 5.48 -22.72 -2.23
CA ASN A 90 4.95 -21.83 -3.23
C ASN A 90 3.58 -21.32 -2.76
N ILE A 91 3.40 -20.00 -2.71
CA ILE A 91 2.15 -19.42 -2.18
C ILE A 91 0.98 -19.68 -3.13
N CYS A 92 1.20 -19.70 -4.46
CA CYS A 92 0.17 -20.03 -5.45
C CYS A 92 -0.33 -21.46 -5.26
N TYR A 93 0.58 -22.43 -5.01
CA TYR A 93 0.19 -23.81 -4.73
C TYR A 93 -0.68 -23.90 -3.47
N ASN A 94 -0.30 -23.18 -2.41
CA ASN A 94 -1.05 -23.14 -1.16
C ASN A 94 -2.42 -22.46 -1.30
N VAL A 95 -2.59 -21.48 -2.17
CA VAL A 95 -3.88 -20.79 -2.31
C VAL A 95 -4.76 -21.36 -3.43
N LEU A 96 -4.23 -22.19 -4.34
CA LEU A 96 -4.99 -22.77 -5.45
C LEU A 96 -4.86 -24.28 -5.57
N ASP A 97 -3.70 -24.79 -5.98
CA ASP A 97 -3.49 -26.19 -6.38
C ASP A 97 -3.97 -27.15 -5.28
N ARG A 98 -3.54 -26.98 -4.02
CA ARG A 98 -3.95 -27.86 -2.91
C ARG A 98 -5.47 -27.85 -2.65
N HIS A 99 -6.16 -26.76 -2.99
CA HIS A 99 -7.61 -26.67 -2.82
C HIS A 99 -8.32 -27.46 -3.92
N VAL A 100 -7.87 -27.32 -5.17
CA VAL A 100 -8.38 -28.08 -6.32
C VAL A 100 -8.10 -29.58 -6.15
N GLU A 101 -6.88 -29.96 -5.76
CA GLU A 101 -6.47 -31.34 -5.49
C GLU A 101 -7.27 -31.98 -4.35
N ALA A 102 -7.68 -31.19 -3.34
CA ALA A 102 -8.56 -31.62 -2.27
C ALA A 102 -10.05 -31.69 -2.69
N GLY A 103 -10.37 -31.61 -3.97
CA GLY A 103 -11.75 -31.72 -4.49
C GLY A 103 -12.58 -30.45 -4.34
N ARG A 104 -11.97 -29.29 -4.03
CA ARG A 104 -12.67 -27.99 -3.88
C ARG A 104 -12.64 -27.14 -5.15
N GLY A 105 -12.39 -27.75 -6.31
CA GLY A 105 -12.24 -27.04 -7.59
C GLY A 105 -13.49 -26.23 -8.00
N ASP A 106 -14.68 -26.79 -7.78
CA ASP A 106 -15.96 -26.15 -8.12
C ASP A 106 -16.40 -25.10 -7.09
N ARG A 107 -15.71 -25.01 -5.95
CA ARG A 107 -16.00 -23.99 -4.94
C ARG A 107 -15.62 -22.62 -5.47
N VAL A 108 -16.45 -21.62 -5.18
CA VAL A 108 -16.13 -20.22 -5.46
C VAL A 108 -14.90 -19.79 -4.66
N ALA A 109 -13.87 -19.33 -5.35
CA ALA A 109 -12.69 -18.72 -4.76
C ALA A 109 -12.98 -17.27 -4.36
N PHE A 110 -13.59 -16.48 -5.26
CA PHE A 110 -14.09 -15.14 -4.96
C PHE A 110 -15.20 -14.71 -5.92
N PHE A 111 -16.00 -13.74 -5.46
CA PHE A 111 -16.91 -12.97 -6.30
C PHE A 111 -16.22 -11.68 -6.71
N TRP A 112 -16.38 -11.30 -7.97
CA TRP A 112 -15.93 -10.03 -8.50
C TRP A 112 -17.15 -9.18 -8.84
N GLU A 113 -17.14 -7.95 -8.35
CA GLU A 113 -18.11 -6.91 -8.67
C GLU A 113 -17.37 -5.77 -9.37
N GLY A 114 -17.81 -5.46 -10.58
CA GLY A 114 -17.31 -4.39 -11.41
C GLY A 114 -17.89 -3.03 -11.01
N ASN A 115 -17.65 -2.03 -11.86
CA ASN A 115 -18.13 -0.66 -11.63
C ASN A 115 -19.66 -0.57 -11.67
N GLU A 116 -20.27 -1.33 -12.57
CA GLU A 116 -21.72 -1.45 -12.71
C GLU A 116 -22.21 -2.71 -12.02
N VAL A 117 -23.37 -2.65 -11.37
CA VAL A 117 -23.96 -3.79 -10.64
C VAL A 117 -24.18 -5.00 -11.53
N ALA A 118 -24.43 -4.79 -12.82
CA ALA A 118 -24.60 -5.88 -13.80
C ALA A 118 -23.27 -6.52 -14.24
N ASP A 119 -22.13 -5.88 -13.96
CA ASP A 119 -20.81 -6.37 -14.32
C ASP A 119 -20.26 -7.18 -13.15
N GLN A 120 -20.55 -8.48 -13.12
CA GLN A 120 -20.16 -9.38 -12.05
C GLN A 120 -19.55 -10.66 -12.60
N ALA A 121 -18.68 -11.30 -11.81
CA ALA A 121 -18.14 -12.62 -12.11
C ALA A 121 -18.05 -13.47 -10.85
N THR A 122 -18.34 -14.75 -11.01
CA THR A 122 -18.10 -15.76 -9.97
C THR A 122 -16.93 -16.60 -10.44
N VAL A 123 -15.84 -16.63 -9.66
CA VAL A 123 -14.60 -17.31 -10.04
C VAL A 123 -14.40 -18.50 -9.12
N THR A 124 -14.39 -19.72 -9.67
CA THR A 124 -14.08 -20.94 -8.90
C THR A 124 -12.58 -21.17 -8.75
N TYR A 125 -12.18 -22.01 -7.79
CA TYR A 125 -10.77 -22.39 -7.61
C TYR A 125 -10.18 -23.03 -8.87
N ALA A 126 -10.93 -23.90 -9.56
CA ALA A 126 -10.47 -24.56 -10.79
C ALA A 126 -10.30 -23.55 -11.94
N GLN A 127 -11.25 -22.62 -12.11
CA GLN A 127 -11.16 -21.56 -13.11
C GLN A 127 -9.97 -20.63 -12.84
N LEU A 128 -9.79 -20.22 -11.59
CA LEU A 128 -8.68 -19.36 -11.20
C LEU A 128 -7.32 -20.05 -11.42
N LEU A 129 -7.21 -21.33 -11.06
CA LEU A 129 -5.99 -22.11 -11.27
C LEU A 129 -5.63 -22.27 -12.75
N ASP A 130 -6.60 -22.56 -13.62
CA ASP A 130 -6.38 -22.65 -15.07
C ASP A 130 -5.83 -21.32 -15.63
N ARG A 131 -6.49 -20.20 -15.32
CA ARG A 131 -6.05 -18.87 -15.74
C ARG A 131 -4.66 -18.50 -15.22
N VAL A 132 -4.37 -18.82 -13.96
CA VAL A 132 -3.05 -18.56 -13.35
C VAL A 132 -1.96 -19.40 -14.02
N LYS A 133 -2.21 -20.68 -14.34
CA LYS A 133 -1.25 -21.53 -15.05
C LYS A 133 -0.97 -21.02 -16.46
N ARG A 134 -2.01 -20.60 -17.20
CA ARG A 134 -1.87 -19.98 -18.53
C ARG A 134 -1.07 -18.69 -18.46
N THR A 135 -1.42 -17.80 -17.53
CA THR A 135 -0.73 -16.52 -17.36
C THR A 135 0.73 -16.70 -16.93
N ALA A 136 1.03 -17.69 -16.08
CA ALA A 136 2.40 -18.05 -15.73
C ALA A 136 3.22 -18.48 -16.96
N ASN A 137 2.61 -19.25 -17.87
CA ASN A 137 3.24 -19.61 -19.15
C ASN A 137 3.37 -18.43 -20.11
N VAL A 138 2.41 -17.49 -20.12
CA VAL A 138 2.55 -16.22 -20.86
C VAL A 138 3.79 -15.45 -20.36
N LEU A 139 3.93 -15.25 -19.05
CA LEU A 139 5.09 -14.56 -18.48
C LEU A 139 6.41 -15.26 -18.83
N LYS A 140 6.47 -16.60 -18.70
CA LYS A 140 7.63 -17.39 -19.12
C LYS A 140 7.95 -17.23 -20.61
N SER A 141 6.94 -17.20 -21.48
CA SER A 141 7.12 -17.02 -22.94
C SER A 141 7.67 -15.63 -23.30
N LEU A 142 7.41 -14.64 -22.44
CA LEU A 142 7.94 -13.28 -22.52
C LEU A 142 9.30 -13.14 -21.82
N GLY A 143 9.91 -14.26 -21.41
CA GLY A 143 11.27 -14.29 -20.86
C GLY A 143 11.37 -14.02 -19.35
N VAL A 144 10.25 -13.89 -18.63
CA VAL A 144 10.25 -13.68 -17.17
C VAL A 144 10.76 -14.93 -16.46
N LYS A 145 11.77 -14.75 -15.61
CA LYS A 145 12.39 -15.79 -14.80
C LYS A 145 12.11 -15.58 -13.31
N LYS A 146 12.49 -16.57 -12.51
CA LYS A 146 12.55 -16.46 -11.05
C LYS A 146 13.39 -15.25 -10.64
N SER A 147 12.90 -14.49 -9.67
CA SER A 147 13.45 -13.21 -9.19
C SER A 147 13.34 -12.02 -10.14
N ASP A 148 12.86 -12.18 -11.37
CA ASP A 148 12.56 -11.02 -12.22
C ASP A 148 11.33 -10.29 -11.68
N THR A 149 11.31 -8.97 -11.85
CA THR A 149 10.21 -8.11 -11.39
C THR A 149 9.20 -7.86 -12.52
N VAL A 150 7.92 -7.93 -12.16
CA VAL A 150 6.80 -7.61 -13.06
C VAL A 150 6.00 -6.48 -12.45
N ALA A 151 5.95 -5.32 -13.11
CA ALA A 151 5.13 -4.20 -12.66
C ALA A 151 3.66 -4.45 -13.06
N ILE A 152 2.74 -4.33 -12.11
CA ILE A 152 1.30 -4.53 -12.33
C ILE A 152 0.58 -3.22 -12.04
N TYR A 153 0.02 -2.60 -13.08
CA TYR A 153 -0.72 -1.34 -13.07
C TYR A 153 -2.14 -1.55 -13.61
N GLN A 154 -2.95 -2.29 -12.84
CA GLN A 154 -4.30 -2.71 -13.21
C GLN A 154 -5.37 -2.15 -12.23
N PRO A 155 -6.63 -2.04 -12.68
CA PRO A 155 -7.75 -1.76 -11.79
C PRO A 155 -8.13 -3.00 -10.97
N MET A 156 -9.16 -2.90 -10.13
CA MET A 156 -9.69 -4.01 -9.32
C MET A 156 -10.47 -5.01 -10.19
N ILE A 157 -9.77 -5.76 -11.05
CA ILE A 157 -10.33 -6.74 -11.98
C ILE A 157 -9.81 -8.15 -11.68
N VAL A 158 -10.47 -9.18 -12.22
CA VAL A 158 -10.04 -10.59 -12.05
C VAL A 158 -8.59 -10.78 -12.50
N ASP A 159 -8.20 -10.14 -13.60
CA ASP A 159 -6.84 -10.26 -14.18
C ASP A 159 -5.75 -9.78 -13.23
N LEU A 160 -6.03 -8.84 -12.32
CA LEU A 160 -5.08 -8.41 -11.29
C LEU A 160 -4.70 -9.57 -10.37
N VAL A 161 -5.70 -10.32 -9.90
CA VAL A 161 -5.48 -11.50 -9.03
C VAL A 161 -4.72 -12.58 -9.79
N VAL A 162 -5.11 -12.82 -11.05
CA VAL A 162 -4.45 -13.80 -11.92
C VAL A 162 -2.98 -13.43 -12.15
N ALA A 163 -2.67 -12.17 -12.47
CA ALA A 163 -1.31 -11.69 -12.71
C ALA A 163 -0.43 -11.81 -11.46
N MET A 164 -0.94 -11.43 -10.28
CA MET A 164 -0.21 -11.56 -9.01
C MET A 164 0.15 -13.02 -8.72
N LEU A 165 -0.85 -13.92 -8.78
CA LEU A 165 -0.66 -15.34 -8.49
C LEU A 165 0.22 -16.03 -9.54
N ALA A 166 0.15 -15.61 -10.81
CA ALA A 166 1.02 -16.11 -11.87
C ALA A 166 2.49 -15.75 -11.65
N CYS A 167 2.78 -14.50 -11.21
CA CYS A 167 4.14 -14.11 -10.84
C CYS A 167 4.65 -14.96 -9.68
N ALA A 168 3.86 -15.08 -8.61
CA ALA A 168 4.22 -15.89 -7.44
C ALA A 168 4.39 -17.38 -7.78
N ARG A 169 3.60 -17.91 -8.73
CA ARG A 169 3.71 -19.29 -9.21
C ARG A 169 5.08 -19.59 -9.81
N ILE A 170 5.67 -18.65 -10.54
CA ILE A 170 6.96 -18.83 -11.24
C ILE A 170 8.15 -18.26 -10.45
N GLY A 171 7.92 -17.80 -9.22
CA GLY A 171 8.94 -17.17 -8.39
C GLY A 171 9.38 -15.79 -8.87
N ALA A 172 8.59 -15.13 -9.72
CA ALA A 172 8.79 -13.73 -10.11
C ALA A 172 8.25 -12.80 -9.02
N VAL A 173 8.83 -11.60 -8.91
CA VAL A 173 8.49 -10.61 -7.88
C VAL A 173 7.50 -9.61 -8.46
N HIS A 174 6.22 -9.70 -8.09
CA HIS A 174 5.24 -8.74 -8.59
C HIS A 174 5.37 -7.39 -7.86
N SER A 175 5.34 -6.29 -8.61
CA SER A 175 5.35 -4.92 -8.09
C SER A 175 4.04 -4.22 -8.43
N ILE A 176 3.14 -4.13 -7.45
CA ILE A 176 1.80 -3.58 -7.67
C ILE A 176 1.85 -2.07 -7.54
N VAL A 177 1.31 -1.38 -8.55
CA VAL A 177 1.16 0.07 -8.59
C VAL A 177 -0.31 0.40 -8.72
N PHE A 178 -0.84 1.20 -7.79
CA PHE A 178 -2.24 1.58 -7.78
C PHE A 178 -2.61 2.39 -9.03
N GLY A 179 -3.68 1.97 -9.74
CA GLY A 179 -4.16 2.60 -10.99
C GLY A 179 -4.55 4.08 -10.92
N GLY A 180 -4.47 4.71 -9.75
CA GLY A 180 -4.68 6.15 -9.57
C GLY A 180 -3.38 6.96 -9.49
N PHE A 181 -2.21 6.34 -9.60
CA PHE A 181 -0.92 7.05 -9.70
C PHE A 181 -0.76 7.74 -11.06
N SER A 182 0.10 8.74 -11.12
CA SER A 182 0.50 9.39 -12.38
C SER A 182 1.46 8.50 -13.19
N ALA A 183 1.68 8.89 -14.46
CA ALA A 183 2.71 8.28 -15.31
C ALA A 183 4.12 8.40 -14.71
N GLU A 184 4.45 9.54 -14.11
CA GLU A 184 5.73 9.79 -13.43
C GLU A 184 5.93 8.84 -12.24
N ALA A 185 4.91 8.72 -11.38
CA ALA A 185 4.95 7.84 -10.23
C ALA A 185 5.02 6.35 -10.61
N LEU A 186 4.38 5.97 -11.73
CA LEU A 186 4.52 4.64 -12.31
C LEU A 186 5.95 4.40 -12.83
N ALA A 187 6.51 5.36 -13.58
CA ALA A 187 7.86 5.26 -14.14
C ALA A 187 8.94 5.11 -13.05
N ASP A 188 8.86 5.90 -11.98
CA ASP A 188 9.78 5.81 -10.84
C ASP A 188 9.83 4.39 -10.25
N ARG A 189 8.66 3.76 -10.12
CA ARG A 189 8.50 2.41 -9.55
C ARG A 189 8.99 1.34 -10.51
N ILE A 190 8.72 1.49 -11.82
CA ILE A 190 9.24 0.58 -12.85
C ILE A 190 10.77 0.59 -12.87
N ILE A 191 11.38 1.78 -12.82
CA ILE A 191 12.84 1.94 -12.86
C ILE A 191 13.48 1.36 -11.60
N ASP A 192 12.94 1.70 -10.43
CA ASP A 192 13.49 1.22 -9.14
C ASP A 192 13.36 -0.30 -9.00
N ALA A 193 12.22 -0.87 -9.40
CA ALA A 193 12.01 -2.33 -9.41
C ALA A 193 12.75 -3.02 -10.55
N LYS A 194 13.22 -2.29 -11.57
CA LYS A 194 13.80 -2.83 -12.81
C LYS A 194 12.86 -3.79 -13.55
N SER A 195 11.57 -3.46 -13.59
CA SER A 195 10.55 -4.31 -14.21
C SER A 195 10.60 -4.24 -15.73
N ASN A 196 11.02 -5.33 -16.39
CA ASN A 196 11.08 -5.41 -17.86
C ASN A 196 9.71 -5.72 -18.50
N VAL A 197 8.73 -6.14 -17.70
CA VAL A 197 7.35 -6.36 -18.10
C VAL A 197 6.43 -5.48 -17.27
N VAL A 198 5.51 -4.79 -17.95
CA VAL A 198 4.40 -4.05 -17.33
C VAL A 198 3.08 -4.71 -17.73
N PHE A 199 2.25 -5.02 -16.76
CA PHE A 199 0.90 -5.53 -16.95
C PHE A 199 -0.10 -4.45 -16.59
N THR A 200 -0.88 -3.96 -17.55
CA THR A 200 -1.90 -2.91 -17.37
C THR A 200 -3.24 -3.32 -17.96
N ALA A 201 -4.20 -2.39 -17.96
CA ALA A 201 -5.47 -2.51 -18.67
C ALA A 201 -5.63 -1.35 -19.67
N ASP A 202 -6.53 -1.53 -20.63
CA ASP A 202 -6.90 -0.48 -21.58
C ASP A 202 -7.41 0.79 -20.87
N GLY A 203 -8.25 0.64 -19.85
CA GLY A 203 -8.76 1.71 -18.99
C GLY A 203 -9.67 1.16 -17.88
N SER A 204 -10.24 2.05 -17.07
CA SER A 204 -11.23 1.67 -16.05
C SER A 204 -12.18 2.80 -15.75
N PHE A 205 -13.42 2.47 -15.44
CA PHE A 205 -14.33 3.40 -14.77
C PHE A 205 -14.25 3.22 -13.26
N ARG A 206 -14.35 4.33 -12.52
CA ARG A 206 -14.55 4.35 -11.07
C ARG A 206 -15.65 5.36 -10.76
N GLY A 207 -16.85 4.85 -10.46
CA GLY A 207 -18.08 5.62 -10.58
C GLY A 207 -18.24 6.08 -12.03
N SER A 208 -18.55 7.37 -12.23
CA SER A 208 -18.66 7.97 -13.57
C SER A 208 -17.32 8.36 -14.21
N LYS A 209 -16.21 8.28 -13.47
CA LYS A 209 -14.92 8.78 -13.92
C LYS A 209 -14.14 7.71 -14.68
N PHE A 210 -13.81 8.02 -15.93
CA PHE A 210 -12.88 7.21 -16.72
C PHE A 210 -11.41 7.49 -16.33
N VAL A 211 -10.61 6.44 -16.25
CA VAL A 211 -9.16 6.45 -16.06
C VAL A 211 -8.52 5.72 -17.23
N ASP A 212 -7.77 6.45 -18.04
CA ASP A 212 -7.09 5.93 -19.21
C ASP A 212 -5.73 5.31 -18.84
N LEU A 213 -5.78 4.08 -18.33
CA LEU A 213 -4.62 3.36 -17.80
C LEU A 213 -3.55 3.10 -18.87
N LYS A 214 -3.96 2.77 -20.10
CA LYS A 214 -3.01 2.51 -21.19
C LYS A 214 -2.25 3.78 -21.60
N SER A 215 -2.95 4.92 -21.73
CA SER A 215 -2.28 6.19 -22.05
C SER A 215 -1.30 6.61 -20.95
N LEU A 216 -1.68 6.47 -19.67
CA LEU A 216 -0.78 6.72 -18.54
C LEU A 216 0.44 5.77 -18.55
N THR A 217 0.23 4.52 -18.95
CA THR A 217 1.31 3.55 -19.09
C THR A 217 2.26 3.96 -20.22
N ASP A 218 1.75 4.35 -21.38
CA ASP A 218 2.59 4.80 -22.51
C ASP A 218 3.46 6.01 -22.14
N GLU A 219 2.88 6.98 -21.43
CA GLU A 219 3.61 8.13 -20.88
C GLU A 219 4.71 7.67 -19.90
N ALA A 220 4.40 6.75 -18.99
CA ALA A 220 5.36 6.21 -18.03
C ALA A 220 6.52 5.48 -18.72
N LEU A 221 6.22 4.68 -19.74
CA LEU A 221 7.22 3.95 -20.51
C LEU A 221 8.11 4.90 -21.32
N ALA A 222 7.57 6.01 -21.84
CA ALA A 222 8.35 7.05 -22.48
C ALA A 222 9.29 7.76 -21.47
N ILE A 223 8.84 8.01 -20.24
CA ILE A 223 9.67 8.55 -19.15
C ILE A 223 10.79 7.57 -18.79
N CYS A 224 10.49 6.27 -18.66
CA CYS A 224 11.49 5.23 -18.44
C CYS A 224 12.58 5.26 -19.52
N SER A 225 12.17 5.28 -20.80
CA SER A 225 13.08 5.29 -21.94
C SER A 225 13.99 6.53 -21.92
N LYS A 226 13.43 7.72 -21.65
CA LYS A 226 14.21 8.97 -21.49
C LYS A 226 15.22 8.90 -20.35
N ARG A 227 14.96 8.08 -19.32
CA ARG A 227 15.85 7.85 -18.17
C ARG A 227 16.79 6.66 -18.35
N GLY A 228 16.86 6.09 -19.55
CA GLY A 228 17.78 5.00 -19.88
C GLY A 228 17.31 3.61 -19.44
N PHE A 229 16.03 3.43 -19.14
CA PHE A 229 15.44 2.13 -18.82
C PHE A 229 14.37 1.75 -19.86
N SER A 230 14.51 0.60 -20.52
CA SER A 230 13.58 0.15 -21.56
C SER A 230 12.76 -1.04 -21.08
N VAL A 231 11.44 -0.89 -21.06
CA VAL A 231 10.50 -1.99 -20.81
C VAL A 231 10.27 -2.73 -22.13
N GLU A 232 10.47 -4.04 -22.12
CA GLU A 232 10.39 -4.88 -23.33
C GLU A 232 8.94 -5.23 -23.70
N HIS A 233 8.10 -5.46 -22.70
CA HIS A 233 6.74 -5.95 -22.91
C HIS A 233 5.71 -5.19 -22.08
N CYS A 234 4.60 -4.81 -22.74
CA CYS A 234 3.42 -4.26 -22.08
C CYS A 234 2.23 -5.18 -22.37
N ILE A 235 1.74 -5.88 -21.35
CA ILE A 235 0.55 -6.74 -21.43
C ILE A 235 -0.66 -5.89 -21.06
N VAL A 236 -1.72 -5.92 -21.87
CA VAL A 236 -2.90 -5.06 -21.71
C VAL A 236 -4.16 -5.91 -21.58
N SER A 237 -4.84 -5.83 -20.44
CA SER A 237 -6.18 -6.39 -20.25
C SER A 237 -7.25 -5.56 -20.97
N ARG A 238 -8.20 -6.22 -21.64
CA ARG A 238 -9.43 -5.59 -22.13
C ARG A 238 -10.43 -5.48 -20.99
N ASN A 239 -10.50 -4.30 -20.37
CA ASN A 239 -11.41 -4.04 -19.26
C ASN A 239 -12.58 -3.14 -19.69
N VAL A 240 -12.34 -2.17 -20.58
CA VAL A 240 -13.39 -1.25 -21.02
C VAL A 240 -14.30 -1.96 -22.04
N ARG A 241 -15.51 -2.33 -21.59
CA ARG A 241 -16.50 -3.03 -22.43
C ARG A 241 -17.24 -2.10 -23.40
N GLU A 242 -17.34 -0.82 -23.07
CA GLU A 242 -17.97 0.20 -23.91
C GLU A 242 -16.96 0.91 -24.82
N LYS A 243 -17.45 1.80 -25.69
CA LYS A 243 -16.55 2.63 -26.50
C LYS A 243 -15.74 3.56 -25.58
N ARG A 244 -14.42 3.42 -25.63
CA ARG A 244 -13.49 4.30 -24.90
C ARG A 244 -13.75 5.78 -25.24
N PRO A 245 -13.69 6.70 -24.25
CA PRO A 245 -13.76 8.14 -24.50
C PRO A 245 -12.56 8.66 -25.31
N THR A 246 -11.42 7.98 -25.23
CA THR A 246 -10.15 8.36 -25.85
C THR A 246 -9.63 7.24 -26.75
N GLU A 247 -8.98 7.62 -27.85
CA GLU A 247 -8.29 6.70 -28.73
C GLU A 247 -7.04 6.13 -28.03
N MET A 248 -6.80 4.83 -28.22
CA MET A 248 -5.70 4.12 -27.59
C MET A 248 -4.51 4.02 -28.55
N GLN A 249 -3.34 4.48 -28.11
CA GLN A 249 -2.10 4.25 -28.85
C GLN A 249 -1.61 2.81 -28.67
N TRP A 250 -1.04 2.23 -29.73
CA TRP A 250 -0.52 0.86 -29.73
C TRP A 250 0.87 0.79 -30.34
N HIS A 251 1.82 0.24 -29.59
CA HIS A 251 3.21 0.08 -30.01
C HIS A 251 3.50 -1.37 -30.41
N ASN A 252 3.59 -1.61 -31.72
CA ASN A 252 3.88 -2.92 -32.30
C ASN A 252 5.19 -3.50 -31.73
N GLY A 253 5.16 -4.78 -31.34
CA GLY A 253 6.30 -5.49 -30.74
C GLY A 253 6.38 -5.38 -29.21
N ARG A 254 5.96 -4.26 -28.62
CA ARG A 254 5.93 -4.04 -27.16
C ARG A 254 4.59 -4.44 -26.57
N ASP A 255 3.50 -3.86 -27.10
CA ASP A 255 2.15 -3.98 -26.56
C ASP A 255 1.48 -5.29 -27.03
N LYS A 256 0.82 -5.99 -26.11
CA LYS A 256 0.17 -7.29 -26.37
C LYS A 256 -1.14 -7.40 -25.59
N TRP A 257 -2.17 -7.92 -26.25
CA TRP A 257 -3.46 -8.18 -25.61
C TRP A 257 -3.38 -9.41 -24.71
N PHE A 258 -3.85 -9.28 -23.48
CA PHE A 258 -3.76 -10.35 -22.49
C PHE A 258 -4.63 -11.55 -22.85
N ASP A 259 -5.88 -11.32 -23.26
CA ASP A 259 -6.83 -12.35 -23.66
C ASP A 259 -6.32 -13.20 -24.83
N GLU A 260 -5.64 -12.56 -25.79
CA GLU A 260 -5.04 -13.26 -26.94
C GLU A 260 -3.85 -14.13 -26.52
N LEU A 261 -3.01 -13.64 -25.60
CA LEU A 261 -1.88 -14.40 -25.04
C LEU A 261 -2.36 -15.57 -24.15
N GLU A 262 -3.34 -15.31 -23.27
CA GLU A 262 -3.90 -16.29 -22.34
C GLU A 262 -4.57 -17.45 -23.09
N ALA A 263 -5.34 -17.14 -24.15
CA ALA A 263 -6.02 -18.15 -24.97
C ALA A 263 -5.06 -19.12 -25.67
N GLN A 264 -3.85 -18.67 -26.01
CA GLN A 264 -2.84 -19.49 -26.69
C GLN A 264 -1.93 -20.25 -25.72
N ALA A 265 -1.90 -19.86 -24.44
CA ALA A 265 -1.03 -20.46 -23.45
C ALA A 265 -1.55 -21.80 -22.94
N SER A 266 -0.62 -22.73 -22.66
CA SER A 266 -0.94 -24.00 -22.02
C SER A 266 -1.45 -23.79 -20.58
N ALA A 267 -2.45 -24.58 -20.19
CA ALA A 267 -2.90 -24.67 -18.79
C ALA A 267 -2.00 -25.56 -17.92
N ASP A 268 -0.94 -26.15 -18.47
CA ASP A 268 0.04 -26.93 -17.71
C ASP A 268 1.25 -26.07 -17.34
N CYS A 269 1.39 -25.80 -16.04
CA CYS A 269 2.50 -25.04 -15.49
C CYS A 269 2.72 -25.50 -14.05
N ALA A 270 3.77 -26.26 -13.79
CA ALA A 270 4.16 -26.61 -12.42
C ALA A 270 4.58 -25.36 -11.62
N PRO A 271 4.30 -25.30 -10.30
CA PRO A 271 4.79 -24.22 -9.46
C PRO A 271 6.31 -24.30 -9.33
N GLU A 272 6.97 -23.15 -9.28
CA GLU A 272 8.37 -23.03 -8.92
C GLU A 272 8.50 -23.12 -7.40
N TRP A 273 9.18 -24.14 -6.88
CA TRP A 273 9.45 -24.25 -5.46
C TRP A 273 10.55 -23.26 -5.06
N VAL A 274 10.21 -22.34 -4.15
CA VAL A 274 11.10 -21.26 -3.71
C VAL A 274 11.36 -21.36 -2.22
N ASP A 275 12.50 -20.82 -1.78
CA ASP A 275 12.79 -20.69 -0.35
C ASP A 275 11.75 -19.81 0.33
N ALA A 276 11.44 -20.07 1.61
CA ALA A 276 10.57 -19.24 2.43
C ALA A 276 10.97 -17.75 2.39
N GLU A 277 12.27 -17.48 2.29
CA GLU A 277 12.87 -16.14 2.22
C GLU A 277 13.00 -15.60 0.79
N HIS A 278 12.49 -16.32 -0.22
CA HIS A 278 12.44 -15.81 -1.59
C HIS A 278 11.46 -14.65 -1.68
N GLU A 279 11.88 -13.57 -2.35
CA GLU A 279 11.07 -12.36 -2.54
C GLU A 279 9.76 -12.70 -3.26
N LEU A 280 8.63 -12.29 -2.67
CA LEU A 280 7.30 -12.50 -3.23
C LEU A 280 6.84 -11.27 -4.01
N PHE A 281 6.90 -10.10 -3.37
CA PHE A 281 6.43 -8.87 -3.97
C PHE A 281 7.14 -7.63 -3.45
N LEU A 282 7.06 -6.58 -4.27
CA LEU A 282 7.44 -5.21 -3.94
C LEU A 282 6.16 -4.35 -3.82
N LEU A 283 5.98 -3.68 -2.69
CA LEU A 283 4.92 -2.70 -2.51
C LEU A 283 5.52 -1.35 -2.15
N TYR A 284 5.44 -0.40 -3.09
CA TYR A 284 5.99 0.92 -2.91
C TYR A 284 5.19 1.75 -1.92
N THR A 285 5.88 2.29 -0.92
CA THR A 285 5.27 3.16 0.10
C THR A 285 5.97 4.52 0.14
N SER A 286 5.21 5.55 0.47
CA SER A 286 5.73 6.90 0.68
C SER A 286 6.49 6.95 2.01
N GLY A 287 7.77 7.30 1.96
CA GLY A 287 8.59 7.51 3.16
C GLY A 287 8.71 8.99 3.54
N SER A 288 9.29 9.26 4.71
CA SER A 288 9.62 10.63 5.16
C SER A 288 10.79 11.30 4.41
N THR A 289 11.37 10.63 3.41
CA THR A 289 12.64 11.02 2.75
C THR A 289 12.52 11.19 1.22
N GLY A 290 11.30 11.44 0.72
CA GLY A 290 11.06 11.97 -0.63
C GLY A 290 10.83 10.94 -1.74
N ARG A 291 11.65 9.89 -1.85
CA ARG A 291 11.44 8.83 -2.87
C ARG A 291 10.62 7.64 -2.34
N PRO A 292 9.69 7.06 -3.14
CA PRO A 292 8.99 5.83 -2.78
C PRO A 292 9.98 4.70 -2.50
N LYS A 293 9.71 3.90 -1.46
CA LYS A 293 10.55 2.74 -1.10
C LYS A 293 9.78 1.46 -1.35
N GLY A 294 10.36 0.55 -2.14
CA GLY A 294 9.81 -0.78 -2.40
C GLY A 294 9.92 -1.65 -1.14
N VAL A 295 8.82 -1.82 -0.41
CA VAL A 295 8.78 -2.75 0.72
C VAL A 295 8.71 -4.17 0.16
N VAL A 296 9.66 -5.01 0.57
CA VAL A 296 9.73 -6.41 0.15
C VAL A 296 9.07 -7.30 1.20
N HIS A 297 8.26 -8.24 0.75
CA HIS A 297 7.82 -9.38 1.56
C HIS A 297 8.30 -10.69 0.91
N THR A 298 8.64 -11.67 1.75
CA THR A 298 9.07 -13.02 1.33
C THR A 298 7.91 -14.02 1.42
N HIS A 299 8.06 -15.22 0.85
CA HIS A 299 6.97 -16.18 0.72
C HIS A 299 6.45 -16.76 2.05
N GLY A 300 7.33 -17.40 2.83
CA GLY A 300 6.93 -18.27 3.93
C GLY A 300 6.29 -17.51 5.09
N GLY A 301 7.06 -16.57 5.68
CA GLY A 301 6.58 -15.76 6.80
C GLY A 301 5.31 -14.96 6.46
N TYR A 302 5.25 -14.35 5.27
CA TYR A 302 4.08 -13.61 4.81
C TYR A 302 2.85 -14.52 4.72
N MET A 303 2.95 -15.65 4.00
CA MET A 303 1.84 -16.60 3.81
C MET A 303 1.26 -17.07 5.14
N VAL A 304 2.12 -17.55 6.04
CA VAL A 304 1.72 -18.06 7.35
C VAL A 304 1.03 -16.96 8.15
N TRP A 305 1.61 -15.77 8.19
CA TRP A 305 1.06 -14.64 8.95
C TRP A 305 -0.28 -14.15 8.40
N THR A 306 -0.40 -13.96 7.08
CA THR A 306 -1.64 -13.47 6.45
C THR A 306 -2.80 -14.44 6.61
N ALA A 307 -2.56 -15.74 6.45
CA ALA A 307 -3.61 -16.74 6.63
C ALA A 307 -4.01 -16.90 8.10
N THR A 308 -3.04 -16.83 9.02
CA THR A 308 -3.30 -16.91 10.48
C THR A 308 -4.14 -15.72 10.96
N THR A 309 -3.71 -14.50 10.62
CA THR A 309 -4.45 -13.28 10.98
C THR A 309 -5.83 -13.26 10.34
N HIS A 310 -5.97 -13.66 9.08
CA HIS A 310 -7.28 -13.79 8.44
C HIS A 310 -8.21 -14.74 9.21
N LYS A 311 -7.73 -15.95 9.51
CA LYS A 311 -8.49 -16.98 10.24
C LYS A 311 -8.95 -16.49 11.61
N TYR A 312 -8.05 -15.96 12.43
CA TYR A 312 -8.38 -15.63 13.82
C TYR A 312 -9.02 -14.25 14.00
N THR A 313 -8.68 -13.25 13.18
CA THR A 313 -9.25 -11.90 13.30
C THR A 313 -10.65 -11.80 12.70
N PHE A 314 -10.92 -12.51 11.61
CA PHE A 314 -12.24 -12.52 10.96
C PHE A 314 -13.06 -13.76 11.31
N ASP A 315 -12.54 -14.63 12.17
CA ASP A 315 -13.13 -15.93 12.54
C ASP A 315 -13.56 -16.74 11.31
N TYR A 316 -12.70 -16.81 10.28
CA TYR A 316 -13.04 -17.46 9.02
C TYR A 316 -13.12 -18.99 9.18
N HIS A 317 -14.24 -19.58 8.75
CA HIS A 317 -14.47 -21.02 8.70
C HIS A 317 -14.54 -21.54 7.26
N ASP A 318 -14.22 -22.83 7.10
CA ASP A 318 -14.19 -23.47 5.79
C ASP A 318 -15.56 -23.49 5.09
N ASP A 319 -16.68 -23.31 5.77
CA ASP A 319 -18.01 -23.23 5.13
C ASP A 319 -18.43 -21.78 4.79
N ASP A 320 -17.63 -20.79 5.17
CA ASP A 320 -17.97 -19.40 4.93
C ASP A 320 -17.84 -19.04 3.45
N VAL A 321 -18.89 -18.43 2.92
CA VAL A 321 -18.87 -17.69 1.66
C VAL A 321 -18.35 -16.30 1.99
N SER A 322 -17.03 -16.10 1.91
CA SER A 322 -16.38 -14.88 2.38
C SER A 322 -16.75 -13.67 1.50
N GLY A 323 -17.79 -12.93 1.89
CA GLY A 323 -17.98 -11.52 1.58
C GLY A 323 -17.23 -10.63 2.58
N VAL A 324 -16.01 -11.02 2.98
CA VAL A 324 -15.25 -10.26 3.98
C VAL A 324 -14.70 -9.02 3.30
N GLN A 325 -15.35 -7.89 3.56
CA GLN A 325 -14.79 -6.57 3.31
C GLN A 325 -13.58 -6.41 4.26
N LEU A 326 -12.39 -6.79 3.79
CA LEU A 326 -11.15 -6.71 4.55
C LEU A 326 -10.93 -5.26 4.98
N ARG A 327 -11.19 -4.97 6.26
CA ARG A 327 -10.73 -3.74 6.90
C ARG A 327 -9.25 -3.93 7.18
N SER A 328 -8.43 -3.06 6.59
CA SER A 328 -6.97 -3.12 6.63
C SER A 328 -6.46 -3.27 8.07
N VAL A 329 -5.80 -4.38 8.37
CA VAL A 329 -5.04 -4.54 9.61
C VAL A 329 -3.67 -3.90 9.40
N MET A 330 -3.41 -2.81 10.12
CA MET A 330 -2.19 -2.01 9.98
C MET A 330 -1.09 -2.57 10.90
N LEU A 331 0.04 -2.96 10.33
CA LEU A 331 1.29 -3.18 11.07
C LEU A 331 2.14 -1.91 11.01
N CYS A 332 2.59 -1.43 12.17
CA CYS A 332 2.91 -0.02 12.38
C CYS A 332 4.39 0.25 12.64
N GLY A 333 4.98 1.09 11.79
CA GLY A 333 6.12 1.93 12.17
C GLY A 333 5.61 3.29 12.64
N CYS A 334 6.12 3.77 13.78
CA CYS A 334 6.00 5.15 14.25
C CYS A 334 4.55 5.66 14.49
N LEU A 335 3.70 4.85 15.12
CA LEU A 335 2.42 5.34 15.67
C LEU A 335 2.54 5.74 17.13
N CYS A 336 1.85 6.81 17.51
CA CYS A 336 1.56 7.09 18.91
C CYS A 336 0.45 6.15 19.37
N ALA A 337 0.69 5.44 20.46
CA ALA A 337 -0.31 4.61 21.10
C ALA A 337 -0.37 4.92 22.59
N ARG A 338 -1.58 4.92 23.15
CA ARG A 338 -1.79 4.89 24.60
C ARG A 338 -2.32 3.54 25.00
N ARG A 339 -1.77 2.94 26.05
CA ARG A 339 -2.35 1.77 26.70
C ARG A 339 -3.16 2.23 27.91
N ASP A 340 -4.40 1.79 28.03
CA ASP A 340 -5.22 2.10 29.21
C ASP A 340 -5.02 1.09 30.35
N ALA A 341 -5.69 1.34 31.49
CA ALA A 341 -5.59 0.49 32.68
C ALA A 341 -6.10 -0.95 32.45
N ASP A 342 -7.00 -1.13 31.48
CA ASP A 342 -7.56 -2.43 31.09
C ASP A 342 -6.66 -3.17 30.09
N GLY A 343 -5.57 -2.53 29.66
CA GLY A 343 -4.56 -3.08 28.77
C GLY A 343 -4.83 -2.88 27.28
N TYR A 344 -5.89 -2.17 26.89
CA TYR A 344 -6.25 -1.89 25.50
C TYR A 344 -5.35 -0.81 24.91
N TYR A 345 -4.95 -1.00 23.65
CA TYR A 345 -4.17 -0.02 22.90
C TYR A 345 -5.08 0.89 22.08
N TRP A 346 -4.87 2.20 22.24
CA TRP A 346 -5.54 3.27 21.51
C TRP A 346 -4.52 3.91 20.57
N ILE A 347 -4.72 3.71 19.27
CA ILE A 347 -3.87 4.31 18.24
C ILE A 347 -4.32 5.76 18.04
N THR A 348 -3.47 6.73 18.38
CA THR A 348 -3.82 8.16 18.36
C THR A 348 -3.35 8.88 17.10
N GLY A 349 -2.64 8.19 16.21
CA GLY A 349 -2.11 8.75 14.98
C GLY A 349 -0.61 8.51 14.86
N ARG A 350 0.03 9.22 13.93
CA ARG A 350 1.43 8.98 13.59
C ARG A 350 2.33 10.01 14.27
N ILE A 351 3.50 9.57 14.76
CA ILE A 351 4.51 10.49 15.32
C ILE A 351 5.36 11.13 14.22
N ASP A 352 5.50 10.43 13.08
CA ASP A 352 6.34 10.86 11.97
C ASP A 352 5.53 11.64 10.90
N ASP A 353 6.24 12.32 10.01
CA ASP A 353 5.71 13.26 9.00
C ASP A 353 5.06 12.55 7.79
N VAL A 354 4.04 11.72 8.03
CA VAL A 354 3.12 11.21 6.99
C VAL A 354 1.67 11.31 7.45
N ILE A 355 0.80 11.60 6.49
CA ILE A 355 -0.64 11.87 6.67
C ILE A 355 -1.48 10.74 6.06
N ASN A 356 -2.71 10.58 6.56
CA ASN A 356 -3.67 9.58 6.08
C ASN A 356 -4.90 10.27 5.49
N VAL A 357 -4.95 10.34 4.15
CA VAL A 357 -6.01 11.02 3.41
C VAL A 357 -6.91 9.98 2.76
N SER A 358 -8.13 9.81 3.27
CA SER A 358 -9.09 8.80 2.76
C SER A 358 -8.53 7.36 2.73
N GLY A 359 -7.67 6.99 3.69
CA GLY A 359 -7.02 5.68 3.76
C GLY A 359 -5.68 5.59 3.00
N HIS A 360 -5.31 6.61 2.22
CA HIS A 360 -4.03 6.67 1.52
C HIS A 360 -2.92 7.21 2.43
N ARG A 361 -1.85 6.43 2.61
CA ARG A 361 -0.66 6.85 3.33
C ARG A 361 0.22 7.72 2.43
N LEU A 362 0.44 8.98 2.83
CA LEU A 362 1.20 9.98 2.07
C LEU A 362 2.31 10.60 2.93
N GLY A 363 3.57 10.48 2.48
CA GLY A 363 4.72 11.20 3.02
C GLY A 363 4.59 12.69 2.79
N THR A 364 4.68 13.52 3.83
CA THR A 364 4.68 14.99 3.62
C THR A 364 5.89 15.40 2.77
N ALA A 365 7.03 14.73 2.94
CA ALA A 365 8.24 14.97 2.15
C ALA A 365 8.07 14.70 0.65
N GLU A 366 7.22 13.73 0.26
CA GLU A 366 6.92 13.45 -1.16
C GLU A 366 6.14 14.61 -1.77
N LEU A 367 5.14 15.13 -1.04
CA LEU A 367 4.36 16.31 -1.42
C LEU A 367 5.20 17.59 -1.46
N GLU A 368 6.06 17.79 -0.46
CA GLU A 368 7.00 18.92 -0.39
C GLU A 368 7.99 18.88 -1.57
N SER A 369 8.52 17.69 -1.89
CA SER A 369 9.42 17.50 -3.03
C SER A 369 8.72 17.78 -4.36
N ALA A 370 7.47 17.33 -4.51
CA ALA A 370 6.68 17.62 -5.72
C ALA A 370 6.41 19.13 -5.85
N LEU A 371 6.07 19.83 -4.77
CA LEU A 371 5.85 21.28 -4.81
C LEU A 371 7.15 22.05 -5.14
N ALA A 372 8.28 21.63 -4.56
CA ALA A 372 9.58 22.27 -4.78
C ALA A 372 10.16 22.07 -6.20
N GLN A 373 9.60 21.15 -7.00
CA GLN A 373 9.96 20.99 -8.42
C GLN A 373 9.30 22.05 -9.32
N HIS A 374 8.31 22.79 -8.82
CA HIS A 374 7.70 23.89 -9.54
C HIS A 374 8.56 25.15 -9.47
N GLU A 375 8.79 25.82 -10.61
CA GLU A 375 9.69 26.99 -10.71
C GLU A 375 9.35 28.13 -9.76
N ALA A 376 8.06 28.32 -9.45
CA ALA A 376 7.60 29.35 -8.55
C ALA A 376 7.92 29.11 -7.06
N VAL A 377 8.24 27.87 -6.66
CA VAL A 377 8.35 27.47 -5.25
C VAL A 377 9.82 27.33 -4.85
N VAL A 378 10.22 28.06 -3.80
CA VAL A 378 11.54 27.93 -3.15
C VAL A 378 11.53 26.74 -2.21
N GLU A 379 10.52 26.69 -1.34
CA GLU A 379 10.40 25.70 -0.30
C GLU A 379 8.92 25.49 0.04
N ALA A 380 8.57 24.27 0.43
CA ALA A 380 7.24 23.93 0.89
C ALA A 380 7.31 23.14 2.20
N ALA A 381 6.28 23.31 3.03
CA ALA A 381 6.01 22.45 4.17
C ALA A 381 4.58 21.93 4.10
N VAL A 382 4.41 20.63 4.31
CA VAL A 382 3.10 19.98 4.22
C VAL A 382 2.73 19.37 5.55
N VAL A 383 1.48 19.59 5.97
CA VAL A 383 0.91 19.03 7.20
C VAL A 383 -0.51 18.52 6.94
N GLY A 384 -0.95 17.59 7.78
CA GLY A 384 -2.33 17.14 7.81
C GLY A 384 -3.18 18.09 8.68
N TYR A 385 -4.41 18.36 8.25
CA TYR A 385 -5.42 19.05 9.06
C TYR A 385 -6.70 18.20 9.16
N PRO A 386 -7.51 18.34 10.23
CA PRO A 386 -8.75 17.60 10.37
C PRO A 386 -9.72 17.89 9.22
N HIS A 387 -10.20 16.84 8.56
CA HIS A 387 -11.16 16.96 7.46
C HIS A 387 -12.33 15.99 7.68
N GLU A 388 -13.56 16.51 7.68
CA GLU A 388 -14.77 15.74 8.06
C GLU A 388 -14.97 14.47 7.23
N ILE A 389 -14.75 14.53 5.91
CA ILE A 389 -14.93 13.40 5.00
C ILE A 389 -13.67 12.54 4.87
N LYS A 390 -12.49 13.15 4.77
CA LYS A 390 -11.23 12.43 4.43
C LYS A 390 -10.50 11.86 5.64
N GLY A 391 -10.90 12.21 6.86
CA GLY A 391 -10.11 12.02 8.07
C GLY A 391 -9.09 13.15 8.22
N GLU A 392 -8.04 13.13 7.39
CA GLU A 392 -7.10 14.24 7.24
C GLU A 392 -7.17 14.84 5.82
N GLY A 393 -7.04 16.16 5.72
CA GLY A 393 -6.81 16.88 4.47
C GLY A 393 -5.35 17.35 4.34
N ILE A 394 -4.96 17.75 3.13
CA ILE A 394 -3.59 18.16 2.79
C ILE A 394 -3.47 19.69 2.84
N TYR A 395 -2.72 20.22 3.80
CA TYR A 395 -2.42 21.65 3.94
C TYR A 395 -0.97 21.93 3.57
N CYS A 396 -0.75 22.80 2.57
CA CYS A 396 0.59 23.14 2.08
C CYS A 396 0.91 24.61 2.36
N TYR A 397 2.05 24.86 2.99
CA TYR A 397 2.66 26.18 3.12
C TYR A 397 3.73 26.30 2.03
N VAL A 398 3.66 27.35 1.21
CA VAL A 398 4.62 27.56 0.11
C VAL A 398 5.32 28.91 0.26
N VAL A 399 6.65 28.87 0.10
CA VAL A 399 7.51 30.05 -0.03
C VAL A 399 7.87 30.19 -1.51
N LEU A 400 7.69 31.39 -2.06
CA LEU A 400 7.86 31.62 -3.50
C LEU A 400 9.24 32.16 -3.87
N ASN A 401 9.67 31.89 -5.11
CA ASN A 401 10.86 32.48 -5.69
C ASN A 401 10.64 33.99 -5.94
N PRO A 402 11.69 34.82 -5.84
CA PRO A 402 11.59 36.22 -6.20
C PRO A 402 11.04 36.40 -7.62
N GLY A 403 10.09 37.33 -7.79
CA GLY A 403 9.44 37.60 -9.08
C GLY A 403 8.15 36.82 -9.34
N PHE A 404 7.76 35.89 -8.46
CA PHE A 404 6.46 35.23 -8.50
C PHE A 404 5.48 35.85 -7.50
N GLU A 405 4.23 36.05 -7.92
CA GLU A 405 3.15 36.54 -7.06
C GLU A 405 2.22 35.39 -6.65
N PHE A 406 1.87 35.36 -5.37
CA PHE A 406 0.90 34.39 -4.88
C PHE A 406 -0.53 34.82 -5.26
N GLY A 407 -1.28 33.91 -5.86
CA GLY A 407 -2.67 34.17 -6.22
C GLY A 407 -3.44 32.92 -6.62
N PRO A 408 -4.75 33.04 -6.90
CA PRO A 408 -5.62 31.90 -7.23
C PRO A 408 -5.13 31.07 -8.43
N GLN A 409 -4.51 31.74 -9.41
CA GLN A 409 -3.97 31.10 -10.60
C GLN A 409 -2.78 30.19 -10.24
N LEU A 410 -1.80 30.71 -9.50
CA LEU A 410 -0.66 29.92 -9.03
C LEU A 410 -1.10 28.78 -8.12
N VAL A 411 -2.09 28.98 -7.24
CA VAL A 411 -2.64 27.91 -6.40
C VAL A 411 -3.21 26.78 -7.26
N LYS A 412 -3.95 27.11 -8.34
CA LYS A 412 -4.50 26.12 -9.26
C LYS A 412 -3.38 25.37 -9.99
N GLU A 413 -2.34 26.08 -10.42
CA GLU A 413 -1.16 25.50 -11.08
C GLU A 413 -0.41 24.54 -10.16
N LEU A 414 -0.13 24.93 -8.91
CA LEU A 414 0.54 24.09 -7.92
C LEU A 414 -0.30 22.83 -7.59
N LYS A 415 -1.61 22.98 -7.42
CA LYS A 415 -2.50 21.82 -7.23
C LYS A 415 -2.45 20.85 -8.40
N GLN A 416 -2.44 21.38 -9.62
CA GLN A 416 -2.33 20.59 -10.84
C GLN A 416 -0.95 19.93 -10.96
N HIS A 417 0.12 20.62 -10.58
CA HIS A 417 1.49 20.11 -10.60
C HIS A 417 1.66 18.91 -9.68
N VAL A 418 1.19 18.99 -8.43
CA VAL A 418 1.22 17.84 -7.49
C VAL A 418 0.37 16.68 -8.01
N ARG A 419 -0.81 16.99 -8.58
CA ARG A 419 -1.67 15.98 -9.19
C ARG A 419 -1.00 15.26 -10.35
N GLN A 420 -0.19 15.96 -11.16
CA GLN A 420 0.56 15.38 -12.27
C GLN A 420 1.76 14.56 -11.80
N HIS A 421 2.46 14.98 -10.75
CA HIS A 421 3.63 14.27 -10.24
C HIS A 421 3.27 13.02 -9.45
N ILE A 422 2.27 13.10 -8.57
CA ILE A 422 1.91 12.00 -7.66
C ILE A 422 0.61 11.33 -8.11
N GLY A 423 -0.47 12.10 -8.16
CA GLY A 423 -1.79 11.60 -8.56
C GLY A 423 -2.95 12.40 -7.95
N PRO A 424 -4.19 12.14 -8.39
CA PRO A 424 -5.38 12.87 -7.94
C PRO A 424 -5.64 12.86 -6.43
N PHE A 425 -5.26 11.78 -5.74
CA PHE A 425 -5.50 11.62 -4.30
C PHE A 425 -4.51 12.42 -3.43
N ALA A 426 -3.40 12.89 -4.02
CA ALA A 426 -2.37 13.70 -3.38
C ALA A 426 -2.55 15.21 -3.62
N GLN A 427 -3.59 15.61 -4.34
CA GLN A 427 -3.86 17.01 -4.65
C GLN A 427 -4.09 17.82 -3.36
N PRO A 428 -3.36 18.92 -3.12
CA PRO A 428 -3.55 19.77 -1.95
C PRO A 428 -4.97 20.31 -1.83
N ASP A 429 -5.52 20.24 -0.62
CA ASP A 429 -6.81 20.86 -0.29
C ASP A 429 -6.64 22.36 -0.13
N LEU A 430 -5.65 22.75 0.66
CA LEU A 430 -5.33 24.14 0.98
C LEU A 430 -3.86 24.42 0.66
N ILE A 431 -3.62 25.55 -0.01
CA ILE A 431 -2.27 26.09 -0.25
C ILE A 431 -2.25 27.50 0.30
N GLN A 432 -1.32 27.76 1.21
CA GLN A 432 -1.12 29.05 1.85
C GLN A 432 0.25 29.60 1.47
N TYR A 433 0.28 30.89 1.12
CA TYR A 433 1.53 31.63 1.07
C TYR A 433 2.12 31.79 2.47
N ALA A 434 3.41 31.49 2.59
CA ALA A 434 4.19 31.77 3.79
C ALA A 434 5.39 32.67 3.42
N PRO A 435 5.59 33.81 4.09
CA PRO A 435 6.77 34.66 3.85
C PRO A 435 8.07 33.95 4.23
N GLY A 436 7.98 32.95 5.10
CA GLY A 436 9.04 32.02 5.44
C GLY A 436 8.44 30.83 6.19
N LEU A 437 9.23 29.77 6.41
CA LEU A 437 8.81 28.65 7.25
C LEU A 437 9.38 28.78 8.67
N PRO A 438 8.64 28.40 9.73
CA PRO A 438 9.14 28.44 11.09
C PRO A 438 10.26 27.40 11.26
N LYS A 439 11.51 27.88 11.31
CA LYS A 439 12.71 27.03 11.42
C LYS A 439 13.43 27.25 12.74
N THR A 440 14.03 26.19 13.27
CA THR A 440 15.01 26.30 14.36
C THR A 440 16.28 27.01 13.87
N ARG A 441 17.15 27.44 14.80
CA ARG A 441 18.48 27.97 14.45
C ARG A 441 19.37 26.99 13.67
N SER A 442 19.07 25.69 13.72
CA SER A 442 19.72 24.65 12.93
C SER A 442 19.07 24.41 11.55
N GLY A 443 18.09 25.21 11.16
CA GLY A 443 17.42 25.13 9.86
C GLY A 443 16.30 24.10 9.76
N LYS A 444 15.94 23.41 10.86
CA LYS A 444 14.87 22.40 10.86
C LYS A 444 13.50 23.08 10.88
N VAL A 445 12.65 22.76 9.90
CA VAL A 445 11.25 23.21 9.87
C VAL A 445 10.46 22.60 11.04
N MET A 446 9.76 23.45 11.80
CA MET A 446 8.95 23.07 12.94
C MET A 446 7.51 22.74 12.52
N ARG A 447 7.32 21.61 11.84
CA ARG A 447 6.00 21.15 11.32
C ARG A 447 4.91 21.03 12.38
N ARG A 448 5.28 20.81 13.65
CA ARG A 448 4.35 20.80 14.80
C ARG A 448 3.56 22.11 14.92
N ILE A 449 4.22 23.25 14.71
CA ILE A 449 3.60 24.58 14.80
C ILE A 449 2.64 24.76 13.63
N LEU A 450 3.10 24.48 12.41
CA LEU A 450 2.28 24.53 11.19
C LEU A 450 1.02 23.67 11.31
N ARG A 451 1.15 22.42 11.81
CA ARG A 451 0.01 21.53 12.03
C ARG A 451 -1.03 22.12 12.99
N LYS A 452 -0.59 22.74 14.09
CA LYS A 452 -1.51 23.37 15.05
C LYS A 452 -2.22 24.59 14.47
N ILE A 453 -1.54 25.38 13.65
CA ILE A 453 -2.16 26.52 12.95
C ILE A 453 -3.23 26.02 11.96
N ALA A 454 -2.91 24.97 11.19
CA ALA A 454 -3.84 24.34 10.25
C ALA A 454 -5.06 23.72 10.97
N SER A 455 -4.87 23.14 12.16
CA SER A 455 -5.94 22.58 12.99
C SER A 455 -6.73 23.62 13.83
N LYS A 456 -6.43 24.92 13.72
CA LYS A 456 -7.04 26.00 14.53
C LYS A 456 -6.79 25.86 16.04
N GLU A 457 -5.64 25.30 16.43
CA GLU A 457 -5.23 25.08 17.83
C GLU A 457 -4.17 26.09 18.31
N GLU A 458 -4.32 27.37 17.93
CA GLU A 458 -3.34 28.44 18.14
C GLU A 458 -3.03 28.72 19.63
N SER A 459 -4.00 28.51 20.52
CA SER A 459 -3.81 28.69 21.97
C SER A 459 -2.83 27.68 22.59
N SER A 460 -2.40 26.67 21.82
CA SER A 460 -1.58 25.56 22.30
C SER A 460 -0.29 25.34 21.51
N LEU A 461 0.24 26.36 20.82
CA LEU A 461 1.46 26.25 19.99
C LEU A 461 2.69 25.73 20.76
N GLY A 462 2.70 25.81 22.10
CA GLY A 462 3.79 25.34 22.94
C GLY A 462 5.02 26.24 22.84
N ASP A 463 6.21 25.69 23.10
CA ASP A 463 7.44 26.47 23.08
C ASP A 463 7.86 26.87 21.66
N THR A 464 8.01 28.19 21.45
CA THR A 464 8.46 28.85 20.21
C THR A 464 9.81 29.56 20.38
N SER A 465 10.44 29.50 21.55
CA SER A 465 11.69 30.22 21.89
C SER A 465 12.92 29.80 21.06
N THR A 466 12.85 28.63 20.41
CA THR A 466 13.93 28.05 19.60
C THR A 466 13.87 28.43 18.12
N LEU A 467 12.84 29.18 17.70
CA LEU A 467 12.70 29.68 16.35
C LEU A 467 13.77 30.73 16.03
N ALA A 468 14.26 30.69 14.79
CA ALA A 468 15.17 31.72 14.28
C ALA A 468 14.46 33.07 14.11
N ASP A 469 13.22 33.04 13.64
CA ASP A 469 12.35 34.21 13.50
C ASP A 469 10.92 33.84 13.95
N PRO A 470 10.50 34.25 15.16
CA PRO A 470 9.14 34.01 15.64
C PRO A 470 8.06 34.77 14.86
N SER A 471 8.37 35.91 14.23
CA SER A 471 7.36 36.76 13.56
C SER A 471 6.70 36.06 12.36
N VAL A 472 7.41 35.09 11.78
CA VAL A 472 6.90 34.21 10.73
C VAL A 472 5.64 33.45 11.18
N VAL A 473 5.56 33.07 12.46
CA VAL A 473 4.40 32.34 12.99
C VAL A 473 3.15 33.22 12.95
N ASP A 474 3.27 34.47 13.36
CA ASP A 474 2.16 35.43 13.39
C ASP A 474 1.66 35.70 11.97
N ALA A 475 2.57 35.95 11.03
CA ALA A 475 2.22 36.14 9.62
C ALA A 475 1.51 34.92 9.00
N ILE A 476 1.90 33.69 9.39
CA ILE A 476 1.24 32.47 8.93
C ILE A 476 -0.17 32.35 9.54
N ILE A 477 -0.38 32.76 10.79
CA ILE A 477 -1.70 32.75 11.43
C ILE A 477 -2.64 33.76 10.77
N GLU A 478 -2.16 34.99 10.56
CA GLU A 478 -2.94 36.08 9.96
C GLU A 478 -3.39 35.76 8.53
N ASN A 479 -2.54 35.09 7.74
CA ASN A 479 -2.81 34.76 6.35
C ASN A 479 -3.36 33.34 6.15
N ARG A 480 -3.89 32.70 7.20
CA ARG A 480 -4.42 31.34 7.11
C ARG A 480 -5.57 31.25 6.12
N VAL A 481 -5.52 30.23 5.26
CA VAL A 481 -6.61 29.92 4.32
C VAL A 481 -7.62 28.95 4.94
N HIS A 482 -8.86 29.02 4.49
CA HIS A 482 -10.00 28.27 5.04
C HIS A 482 -10.55 27.24 4.06
#